data_AF-A0A350J431-F1
#
_entry.id   AF-A0A350J431-F1
#
_cell.length_a   1.000
_cell.length_b   1.000
_cell.length_c   1.000
_cell.angle_alpha   90.00
_cell.angle_beta   90.00
_cell.angle_gamma   90.00
#
_symmetry.space_group_name_H-M   'P 1'
#
loop_
_entity.id
_entity.type
_entity.pdbx_description
1 polymer ?
#
loop_
_entity_poly.entity_id
_entity_poly.type
_entity_poly.pdbx_seq_one_letter_code
_entity_poly.pdbx_strand_id
1 'polypeptide(L)'
;MLSTNDFRCERAHILTIKLIVMAFLLTILCSCTWLQGLSTPKPPAIDLLLEQKHFNEVLAIVDTQLDRSLEEQDKHYWLAVREQATVEAAAFQQEQMQRLKRLVRRDDWQTVNVEQGFLRQHLPSNKVLEGLFANVDQQRQQYVDSLTLGLAKLEAQHLPKTLPFYERLYKADADDVIALRRWQQERGKRDRLIVTVKAYAAIAEAELEYGLALAHLRSIQ
;
A
#
# COMPACT_ATOMS: atom_id res chain seq x y z
N MET A 1 -4.31 -35.09 -59.26
CA MET A 1 -4.87 -34.12 -58.28
C MET A 1 -4.32 -34.49 -56.90
N LEU A 2 -3.43 -33.64 -56.39
CA LEU A 2 -3.01 -33.39 -55.00
C LEU A 2 -3.12 -34.53 -53.97
N SER A 3 -2.01 -35.24 -53.76
CA SER A 3 -1.66 -35.89 -52.47
C SER A 3 -0.55 -35.06 -51.82
N THR A 4 -0.92 -33.94 -51.19
CA THR A 4 0.02 -33.03 -50.49
C THR A 4 -0.39 -32.74 -49.05
N ASN A 5 -1.38 -33.46 -48.51
CA ASN A 5 -1.90 -33.18 -47.17
C ASN A 5 -1.26 -34.02 -46.05
N ASP A 6 -0.68 -35.19 -46.34
CA ASP A 6 -0.16 -36.06 -45.28
C ASP A 6 1.21 -35.61 -44.72
N PHE A 7 2.09 -35.03 -45.55
CA PHE A 7 3.43 -34.60 -45.08
C PHE A 7 3.42 -33.35 -44.18
N ARG A 8 2.35 -32.53 -44.23
CA ARG A 8 2.22 -31.35 -43.35
C ARG A 8 1.74 -31.73 -41.94
N CYS A 9 1.00 -32.83 -41.81
CA CYS A 9 0.43 -33.27 -40.53
C CYS A 9 1.53 -33.82 -39.60
N GLU A 10 2.43 -34.68 -40.11
CA GLU A 10 3.51 -35.26 -39.30
C GLU A 10 4.53 -34.23 -38.79
N ARG A 11 4.90 -33.24 -39.62
CA ARG A 11 5.81 -32.17 -39.18
C ARG A 11 5.18 -31.28 -38.10
N ALA A 12 3.87 -31.03 -38.17
CA ALA A 12 3.15 -30.26 -37.15
C ALA A 12 3.04 -31.03 -35.81
N HIS A 13 2.87 -32.36 -35.87
CA HIS A 13 2.88 -33.22 -34.69
C HIS A 13 4.25 -33.29 -34.01
N ILE A 14 5.35 -33.37 -34.77
CA ILE A 14 6.70 -33.37 -34.21
C ILE A 14 7.03 -32.02 -33.54
N LEU A 15 6.58 -30.91 -34.13
CA LEU A 15 6.78 -29.56 -33.57
C LEU A 15 5.96 -29.33 -32.29
N THR A 16 4.72 -29.80 -32.25
CA THR A 16 3.88 -29.72 -31.04
C THR A 16 4.40 -30.59 -29.91
N ILE A 17 4.88 -31.81 -30.20
CA ILE A 17 5.52 -32.67 -29.19
C ILE A 17 6.79 -32.02 -28.63
N LYS A 18 7.65 -31.42 -29.48
CA LYS A 18 8.84 -30.70 -29.01
C LYS A 18 8.48 -29.49 -28.14
N LEU A 19 7.44 -28.75 -28.47
CA LEU A 19 6.95 -27.61 -27.68
C LEU A 19 6.39 -28.06 -26.33
N ILE A 20 5.66 -29.18 -26.28
CA ILE A 20 5.13 -29.74 -25.03
C ILE A 20 6.26 -30.23 -24.13
N VAL A 21 7.28 -30.91 -24.69
CA VAL A 21 8.45 -31.37 -23.92
C VAL A 21 9.30 -30.19 -23.42
N MET A 22 9.49 -29.15 -24.23
CA MET A 22 10.16 -27.92 -23.80
C MET A 22 9.38 -27.19 -22.70
N ALA A 23 8.05 -27.10 -22.82
CA ALA A 23 7.19 -26.53 -21.79
C ALA A 23 7.24 -27.33 -20.49
N PHE A 24 7.23 -28.67 -20.58
CA PHE A 24 7.39 -29.56 -19.41
C PHE A 24 8.77 -29.38 -18.75
N LEU A 25 9.84 -29.32 -19.53
CA LEU A 25 11.19 -29.07 -19.01
C LEU A 25 11.33 -27.67 -18.39
N LEU A 26 10.69 -26.65 -18.97
CA LEU A 26 10.63 -25.29 -18.40
C LEU A 26 9.83 -25.28 -17.10
N THR A 27 8.73 -26.02 -17.01
CA THR A 27 7.98 -26.13 -15.74
C THR A 27 8.77 -26.87 -14.68
N ILE A 28 9.54 -27.91 -15.05
CA ILE A 28 10.44 -28.63 -14.14
C ILE A 28 11.57 -27.71 -13.65
N LEU A 29 12.16 -26.91 -14.54
CA LEU A 29 13.20 -25.93 -14.20
C LEU A 29 12.67 -24.75 -13.36
N CYS A 30 11.42 -24.32 -13.57
CA CYS A 30 10.76 -23.32 -12.73
C CYS A 30 10.37 -23.87 -11.35
N SER A 31 10.05 -25.16 -11.23
CA SER A 31 9.84 -25.83 -9.94
C SER A 31 11.14 -26.09 -9.15
N CYS A 32 12.32 -25.83 -9.72
CA CYS A 32 13.59 -25.90 -8.98
C CYS A 32 13.76 -24.78 -7.94
N THR A 33 12.86 -23.81 -7.87
CA THR A 33 12.79 -22.86 -6.73
C THR A 33 12.44 -23.56 -5.41
N TRP A 34 11.80 -24.73 -5.44
CA TRP A 34 11.54 -25.52 -4.24
C TRP A 34 12.77 -26.29 -3.72
N LEU A 35 13.79 -26.52 -4.55
CA LEU A 35 15.03 -27.19 -4.14
C LEU A 35 16.01 -26.25 -3.42
N GLN A 36 15.81 -24.92 -3.48
CA GLN A 36 16.59 -23.97 -2.67
C GLN A 36 16.28 -24.07 -1.17
N GLY A 37 15.15 -24.70 -0.81
CA GLY A 37 14.84 -25.05 0.58
C GLY A 37 15.73 -26.14 1.17
N LEU A 38 16.55 -26.86 0.39
CA LEU A 38 17.33 -27.99 0.88
C LEU A 38 18.75 -27.64 1.34
N SER A 39 19.33 -26.51 0.92
CA SER A 39 20.64 -26.08 1.40
C SER A 39 20.50 -25.22 2.66
N THR A 40 21.26 -25.53 3.71
CA THR A 40 21.47 -24.60 4.82
C THR A 40 22.05 -23.29 4.26
N PRO A 41 21.39 -22.13 4.49
CA PRO A 41 21.97 -20.86 4.07
C PRO A 41 23.31 -20.68 4.78
N LYS A 42 24.31 -20.22 4.02
CA LYS A 42 25.66 -20.02 4.57
C LYS A 42 25.64 -18.84 5.55
N PRO A 43 26.44 -18.86 6.63
CA PRO A 43 26.47 -17.78 7.62
C PRO A 43 26.58 -16.35 7.04
N PRO A 44 27.41 -16.08 6.01
CA PRO A 44 27.49 -14.73 5.42
C PRO A 44 26.19 -14.22 4.79
N ALA A 45 25.31 -15.12 4.33
CA ALA A 45 24.02 -14.73 3.80
C ALA A 45 23.05 -14.30 4.91
N ILE A 46 23.13 -14.94 6.08
CA ILE A 46 22.35 -14.57 7.26
C ILE A 46 22.82 -13.22 7.80
N ASP A 47 24.13 -13.01 7.89
CA ASP A 47 24.72 -11.76 8.33
C ASP A 47 24.25 -10.58 7.46
N LEU A 48 24.25 -10.77 6.13
CA LEU A 48 23.77 -9.75 5.20
C LEU A 48 22.27 -9.43 5.42
N LEU A 49 21.43 -10.43 5.67
CA LEU A 49 20.01 -10.20 5.95
C LEU A 49 19.80 -9.44 7.27
N LEU A 50 20.60 -9.73 8.30
CA LEU A 50 20.58 -9.01 9.58
C LEU A 50 21.04 -7.54 9.42
N GLU A 51 22.09 -7.31 8.64
CA GLU A 51 22.56 -5.96 8.28
C GLU A 51 21.48 -5.16 7.56
N GLN A 52 20.81 -5.78 6.59
CA GLN A 52 19.71 -5.19 5.83
C GLN A 52 18.39 -5.11 6.61
N LYS A 53 18.37 -5.57 7.87
CA LYS A 53 17.20 -5.55 8.78
C LYS A 53 16.05 -6.46 8.35
N HIS A 54 16.31 -7.48 7.53
CA HIS A 54 15.35 -8.51 7.12
C HIS A 54 15.07 -9.53 8.25
N PHE A 55 14.72 -9.05 9.45
CA PHE A 55 14.57 -9.90 10.63
C PHE A 55 13.47 -10.96 10.47
N ASN A 56 12.34 -10.61 9.86
CA ASN A 56 11.25 -11.55 9.63
C ASN A 56 11.69 -12.73 8.72
N GLU A 57 12.50 -12.45 7.70
CA GLU A 57 13.05 -13.46 6.79
C GLU A 57 14.08 -14.34 7.51
N VAL A 58 14.99 -13.73 8.29
CA VAL A 58 15.97 -14.48 9.09
C VAL A 58 15.26 -15.42 10.07
N LEU A 59 14.23 -14.94 10.78
CA LEU A 59 13.47 -15.76 11.72
C LEU A 59 12.74 -16.91 11.02
N ALA A 60 12.14 -16.67 9.85
CA ALA A 60 11.50 -17.72 9.06
C ALA A 60 12.51 -18.80 8.59
N ILE A 61 13.70 -18.38 8.17
CA ILE A 61 14.80 -19.30 7.81
C ILE A 61 15.21 -20.12 9.04
N VAL A 62 15.43 -19.47 10.18
CA VAL A 62 15.83 -20.12 11.44
C VAL A 62 14.79 -21.15 11.87
N ASP A 63 13.50 -20.79 11.88
CA ASP A 63 12.41 -21.71 12.24
C ASP A 63 12.41 -22.94 11.31
N THR A 64 12.57 -22.72 10.00
CA THR A 64 12.66 -23.80 9.00
C THR A 64 13.86 -24.74 9.22
N GLN A 65 14.98 -24.23 9.74
CA GLN A 65 16.15 -25.05 10.03
C GLN A 65 15.98 -25.81 11.36
N LEU A 66 15.46 -25.16 12.39
CA LEU A 66 15.23 -25.76 13.71
C LEU A 66 14.16 -26.86 13.70
N ASP A 67 13.23 -26.83 12.75
CA ASP A 67 12.24 -27.91 12.53
C ASP A 67 12.86 -29.20 11.95
N ARG A 68 14.13 -29.17 11.54
CA ARG A 68 14.85 -30.34 11.00
C ARG A 68 15.54 -31.12 12.12
N SER A 69 15.79 -32.40 11.87
CA SER A 69 16.70 -33.20 12.70
C SER A 69 18.15 -32.78 12.43
N LEU A 70 18.62 -31.75 13.14
CA LEU A 70 19.98 -31.21 13.05
C LEU A 70 20.93 -31.89 14.03
N GLU A 71 22.22 -31.87 13.70
CA GLU A 71 23.28 -32.16 14.68
C GLU A 71 23.34 -31.07 15.76
N GLU A 72 23.81 -31.41 16.96
CA GLU A 72 23.74 -30.50 18.11
C GLU A 72 24.49 -29.17 17.86
N GLN A 73 25.62 -29.22 17.14
CA GLN A 73 26.40 -28.03 16.80
C GLN A 73 25.65 -27.08 15.87
N ASP A 74 24.97 -27.62 14.85
CA ASP A 74 24.14 -26.83 13.92
C ASP A 74 22.92 -26.25 14.64
N LYS A 75 22.31 -27.04 15.53
CA LYS A 75 21.18 -26.58 16.36
C LYS A 75 21.58 -25.41 17.25
N HIS A 76 22.74 -25.46 17.91
CA HIS A 76 23.26 -24.36 18.72
C HIS A 76 23.49 -23.09 17.89
N TYR A 77 24.03 -23.23 16.67
CA TYR A 77 24.21 -22.12 15.75
C TYR A 77 22.86 -21.42 15.44
N TRP A 78 21.84 -22.18 15.00
CA TRP A 78 20.55 -21.59 14.64
C TRP A 78 19.80 -20.98 15.84
N LEU A 79 19.96 -21.55 17.04
CA LEU A 79 19.44 -20.94 18.27
C LEU A 79 20.11 -19.60 18.57
N ALA A 80 21.44 -19.49 18.40
CA ALA A 80 22.16 -18.23 18.57
C ALA A 80 21.72 -17.17 17.54
N VAL A 81 21.53 -17.55 16.27
CA VAL A 81 21.00 -16.67 15.23
C VAL A 81 19.60 -16.19 15.58
N ARG A 82 18.74 -17.08 16.12
CA ARG A 82 17.39 -16.70 16.59
C ARG A 82 17.47 -15.62 17.67
N GLU A 83 18.29 -15.84 18.68
CA GLU A 83 18.47 -14.91 19.79
C GLU A 83 18.98 -13.56 19.29
N GLN A 84 20.02 -13.56 18.44
CA GLN A 84 20.53 -12.34 17.83
C GLN A 84 19.44 -11.59 17.03
N ALA A 85 18.75 -12.27 16.11
CA ALA A 85 17.72 -11.67 15.28
C ALA A 85 16.56 -11.09 16.11
N THR A 86 16.15 -11.78 17.18
CA THR A 86 15.09 -11.29 18.07
C THR A 86 15.51 -10.07 18.89
N VAL A 87 16.73 -10.06 19.42
CA VAL A 87 17.26 -8.90 20.18
C VAL A 87 17.44 -7.70 19.26
N GLU A 88 18.05 -7.88 18.09
CA GLU A 88 18.26 -6.80 17.13
C GLU A 88 16.94 -6.27 16.57
N ALA A 89 15.96 -7.14 16.29
CA ALA A 89 14.63 -6.72 15.85
C ALA A 89 13.92 -5.88 16.91
N ALA A 90 14.00 -6.26 18.19
CA ALA A 90 13.40 -5.51 19.28
C ALA A 90 14.04 -4.12 19.46
N ALA A 91 15.37 -4.05 19.39
CA ALA A 91 16.10 -2.78 19.47
C ALA A 91 15.77 -1.87 18.27
N PHE A 92 15.78 -2.42 17.05
CA PHE A 92 15.41 -1.69 15.85
C PHE A 92 13.96 -1.23 15.90
N GLN A 93 13.02 -2.08 16.31
CA GLN A 93 11.62 -1.70 16.52
C GLN A 93 11.53 -0.47 17.43
N GLN A 94 12.17 -0.48 18.60
CA GLN A 94 12.09 0.64 19.54
C GLN A 94 12.60 1.96 18.94
N GLU A 95 13.68 1.92 18.16
CA GLU A 95 14.21 3.08 17.44
C GLU A 95 13.18 3.62 16.42
N GLN A 96 12.64 2.72 15.59
CA GLN A 96 11.72 3.08 14.51
C GLN A 96 10.37 3.57 15.04
N MET A 97 9.90 3.06 16.18
CA MET A 97 8.70 3.57 16.85
C MET A 97 8.82 5.06 17.20
N GLN A 98 9.98 5.50 17.70
CA GLN A 98 10.21 6.90 18.03
C GLN A 98 10.38 7.77 16.79
N ARG A 99 10.98 7.21 15.73
CA ARG A 99 11.10 7.87 14.43
C ARG A 99 9.74 8.12 13.79
N LEU A 100 8.89 7.10 13.70
CA LEU A 100 7.52 7.23 13.19
C LEU A 100 6.72 8.30 13.95
N LYS A 101 6.78 8.29 15.29
CA LYS A 101 6.12 9.33 16.11
C LYS A 101 6.60 10.74 15.79
N ARG A 102 7.89 10.94 15.50
CA ARG A 102 8.44 12.25 15.11
C ARG A 102 7.98 12.67 13.71
N LEU A 103 7.89 11.74 12.77
CA LEU A 103 7.44 12.03 11.41
C LEU A 103 5.95 12.39 11.38
N VAL A 104 5.13 11.63 12.11
CA VAL A 104 3.69 11.92 12.27
C VAL A 104 3.47 13.31 12.85
N ARG A 105 4.23 13.71 13.88
CA ARG A 105 4.16 15.07 14.45
C ARG A 105 4.58 16.19 13.49
N ARG A 106 5.29 15.87 12.42
CA ARG A 106 5.74 16.81 11.39
C ARG A 106 4.85 16.78 10.14
N ASP A 107 3.76 16.01 10.18
CA ASP A 107 2.87 15.75 9.05
C ASP A 107 3.60 15.21 7.80
N ASP A 108 4.75 14.54 7.97
CA ASP A 108 5.50 13.94 6.86
C ASP A 108 4.93 12.56 6.50
N TRP A 109 3.68 12.57 6.04
CA TRP A 109 2.89 11.36 5.78
C TRP A 109 3.46 10.50 4.65
N GLN A 110 4.17 11.10 3.69
CA GLN A 110 4.84 10.35 2.62
C GLN A 110 5.93 9.46 3.19
N THR A 111 6.81 10.02 4.03
CA THR A 111 7.89 9.25 4.67
C THR A 111 7.33 8.24 5.67
N VAL A 112 6.29 8.61 6.45
CA VAL A 112 5.61 7.68 7.37
C VAL A 112 5.12 6.43 6.64
N ASN A 113 4.45 6.58 5.49
CA ASN A 113 3.91 5.44 4.73
C ASN A 113 5.02 4.49 4.24
N VAL A 114 6.13 5.05 3.76
CA VAL A 114 7.29 4.27 3.30
C VAL A 114 7.90 3.50 4.47
N GLU A 115 8.14 4.17 5.60
CA GLU A 115 8.73 3.54 6.78
C GLU A 115 7.79 2.47 7.36
N GLN A 116 6.50 2.74 7.48
CA GLN A 116 5.52 1.76 7.95
C GLN A 116 5.45 0.54 7.03
N GLY A 117 5.52 0.73 5.71
CA GLY A 117 5.61 -0.36 4.73
C GLY A 117 6.86 -1.22 4.93
N PHE A 118 8.02 -0.58 5.08
CA PHE A 118 9.28 -1.26 5.36
C PHE A 118 9.20 -2.08 6.66
N LEU A 119 8.73 -1.48 7.76
CA LEU A 119 8.65 -2.17 9.05
C LEU A 119 7.69 -3.35 9.01
N ARG A 120 6.55 -3.24 8.31
CA ARG A 120 5.61 -4.36 8.13
C ARG A 120 6.24 -5.54 7.40
N GLN A 121 7.15 -5.28 6.45
CA GLN A 121 7.80 -6.33 5.67
C GLN A 121 8.95 -7.00 6.44
N HIS A 122 9.72 -6.22 7.19
CA HIS A 122 11.02 -6.64 7.69
C HIS A 122 11.05 -6.97 9.19
N LEU A 123 10.10 -6.49 10.00
CA LEU A 123 9.97 -6.85 11.41
C LEU A 123 8.93 -7.98 11.62
N PRO A 124 9.16 -8.88 12.59
CA PRO A 124 8.16 -9.86 12.98
C PRO A 124 6.93 -9.18 13.56
N SER A 125 5.74 -9.62 13.15
CA SER A 125 4.48 -9.06 13.65
C SER A 125 4.32 -9.29 15.15
N ASN A 126 3.90 -8.25 15.87
CA ASN A 126 3.55 -8.32 17.28
C ASN A 126 2.52 -7.26 17.63
N LYS A 127 1.83 -7.44 18.76
CA LYS A 127 0.75 -6.54 19.21
C LYS A 127 1.18 -5.09 19.37
N VAL A 128 2.45 -4.83 19.70
CA VAL A 128 2.97 -3.47 19.89
C VAL A 128 3.09 -2.75 18.54
N LEU A 129 3.65 -3.41 17.53
CA LEU A 129 3.74 -2.89 16.16
C LEU A 129 2.36 -2.71 15.54
N GLU A 130 1.49 -3.70 15.66
CA GLU A 130 0.12 -3.63 15.13
C GLU A 130 -0.65 -2.46 15.73
N GLY A 131 -0.59 -2.28 17.06
CA GLY A 131 -1.23 -1.16 17.74
C GLY A 131 -0.64 0.20 17.33
N LEU A 132 0.68 0.29 17.13
CA LEU A 132 1.31 1.50 16.63
C LEU A 132 0.82 1.83 15.22
N PHE A 133 0.83 0.85 14.30
CA PHE A 133 0.40 1.06 12.92
C PHE A 133 -1.06 1.44 12.83
N ALA A 134 -1.95 0.81 13.60
CA ALA A 134 -3.35 1.18 13.64
C ALA A 134 -3.54 2.64 14.11
N ASN A 135 -2.81 3.05 15.14
CA ASN A 135 -2.85 4.44 15.63
C ASN A 135 -2.29 5.44 14.60
N VAL A 136 -1.20 5.11 13.91
CA VAL A 136 -0.65 5.95 12.82
C VAL A 136 -1.63 6.05 11.65
N ASP A 137 -2.24 4.93 11.24
CA ASP A 137 -3.23 4.89 10.18
C ASP A 137 -4.46 5.74 10.53
N GLN A 138 -4.92 5.69 11.78
CA GLN A 138 -6.00 6.53 12.29
C GLN A 138 -5.63 8.02 12.26
N GLN A 139 -4.45 8.41 12.74
CA GLN A 139 -4.01 9.80 12.73
C GLN A 139 -3.86 10.34 11.30
N ARG A 140 -3.36 9.52 10.38
CA ARG A 140 -3.28 9.86 8.96
C ARG A 140 -4.67 10.11 8.39
N GLN A 141 -5.65 9.26 8.71
CA GLN A 141 -7.01 9.41 8.24
C GLN A 141 -7.64 10.71 8.75
N GLN A 142 -7.50 10.99 10.05
CA GLN A 142 -7.97 12.24 10.67
C GLN A 142 -7.33 13.47 10.00
N TYR A 143 -6.03 13.41 9.70
CA TYR A 143 -5.34 14.48 8.99
C TYR A 143 -5.91 14.69 7.58
N VAL A 144 -6.06 13.61 6.79
CA VAL A 144 -6.65 13.66 5.44
C VAL A 144 -8.08 14.21 5.46
N ASP A 145 -8.88 13.78 6.44
CA ASP A 145 -10.26 14.26 6.60
C ASP A 145 -10.29 15.76 6.91
N SER A 146 -9.39 16.23 7.79
CA SER A 146 -9.26 17.65 8.12
C SER A 146 -8.88 18.51 6.90
N LEU A 147 -7.95 18.02 6.06
CA LEU A 147 -7.55 18.70 4.82
C LEU A 147 -8.68 18.69 3.79
N THR A 148 -9.36 17.56 3.65
CA THR A 148 -10.50 17.40 2.73
C THR A 148 -11.61 18.37 3.08
N LEU A 149 -11.97 18.46 4.37
CA LEU A 149 -12.95 19.40 4.86
C LEU A 149 -12.49 20.85 4.71
N GLY A 150 -11.24 21.16 5.05
CA GLY A 150 -10.67 22.50 4.91
C GLY A 150 -10.69 23.00 3.47
N LEU A 151 -10.23 22.16 2.54
CA LEU A 151 -10.29 22.45 1.11
C LEU A 151 -11.74 22.64 0.66
N ALA A 152 -12.65 21.76 1.10
CA ALA A 152 -14.04 21.85 0.69
C ALA A 152 -14.71 23.16 1.12
N LYS A 153 -14.41 23.62 2.34
CA LYS A 153 -14.89 24.91 2.87
C LYS A 153 -14.35 26.08 2.05
N LEU A 154 -13.05 26.10 1.77
CA LEU A 154 -12.44 27.16 0.96
C LEU A 154 -13.06 27.22 -0.44
N GLU A 155 -13.18 26.08 -1.11
CA GLU A 155 -13.77 26.01 -2.44
C GLU A 155 -15.25 26.43 -2.45
N ALA A 156 -16.01 26.03 -1.43
CA ALA A 156 -17.41 26.43 -1.27
C ALA A 156 -17.58 27.95 -1.06
N GLN A 157 -16.64 28.63 -0.41
CA GLN A 157 -16.68 30.09 -0.25
C GLN A 157 -16.42 30.85 -1.57
N HIS A 158 -15.65 30.26 -2.49
CA HIS A 158 -15.30 30.90 -3.76
C HIS A 158 -16.32 30.63 -4.87
N LEU A 159 -16.93 29.44 -4.88
CA LEU A 159 -17.86 28.99 -5.92
C LEU A 159 -19.06 29.92 -6.17
N PRO A 160 -19.76 30.47 -5.16
CA PRO A 160 -20.84 31.42 -5.37
C PRO A 160 -20.41 32.67 -6.14
N LYS A 161 -19.12 33.03 -6.06
CA LYS A 161 -18.57 34.19 -6.78
C LYS A 161 -18.26 33.86 -8.23
N THR A 162 -17.74 32.66 -8.53
CA THR A 162 -17.27 32.31 -9.89
C THR A 162 -18.38 31.71 -10.76
N LEU A 163 -19.26 30.90 -10.19
CA LEU A 163 -20.30 30.16 -10.91
C LEU A 163 -21.23 31.07 -11.75
N PRO A 164 -21.71 32.23 -11.24
CA PRO A 164 -22.58 33.11 -12.02
C PRO A 164 -21.89 33.73 -13.23
N PHE A 165 -20.57 33.92 -13.21
CA PHE A 165 -19.85 34.46 -14.37
C PHE A 165 -19.81 33.46 -15.52
N TYR A 166 -19.51 32.18 -15.25
CA TYR A 166 -19.55 31.14 -16.29
C TYR A 166 -20.95 30.96 -16.86
N GLU A 167 -21.98 31.02 -16.01
CA GLU A 167 -23.37 30.99 -16.47
C GLU A 167 -23.70 32.18 -17.38
N ARG A 168 -23.29 33.39 -16.99
CA ARG A 168 -23.52 34.61 -17.80
C ARG A 168 -22.73 34.61 -19.10
N LEU A 169 -21.48 34.13 -19.10
CA LEU A 169 -20.67 33.99 -20.30
C LEU A 169 -21.33 33.05 -21.31
N TYR A 170 -21.75 31.86 -20.87
CA TYR A 170 -22.45 30.92 -21.73
C TYR A 170 -23.81 31.45 -22.22
N LYS A 171 -24.56 32.16 -21.37
CA LYS A 171 -25.83 32.78 -21.78
C LYS A 171 -25.63 33.93 -22.77
N ALA A 172 -24.48 34.59 -22.75
CA ALA A 172 -24.14 35.68 -23.67
C ALA A 172 -23.63 35.16 -25.02
N ASP A 173 -22.97 34.01 -25.03
CA ASP A 173 -22.50 33.31 -26.23
C ASP A 173 -22.77 31.81 -26.10
N ALA A 174 -23.86 31.35 -26.74
CA ALA A 174 -24.30 29.96 -26.66
C ALA A 174 -23.37 28.98 -27.42
N ASP A 175 -22.53 29.50 -28.33
CA ASP A 175 -21.55 28.71 -29.08
C ASP A 175 -20.21 28.59 -28.31
N ASP A 176 -20.05 29.29 -27.18
CA ASP A 176 -18.89 29.14 -26.29
C ASP A 176 -18.97 27.83 -25.47
N VAL A 177 -18.52 26.76 -26.12
CA VAL A 177 -18.39 25.42 -25.54
C VAL A 177 -17.45 25.40 -24.31
N ILE A 178 -16.48 26.34 -24.23
CA ILE A 178 -15.55 26.43 -23.10
C ILE A 178 -16.29 26.96 -21.87
N ALA A 179 -17.08 28.03 -22.02
CA ALA A 179 -17.90 28.58 -20.95
C ALA A 179 -18.92 27.55 -20.44
N LEU A 180 -19.60 26.83 -21.34
CA LEU A 180 -20.52 25.75 -20.97
C LEU A 180 -19.83 24.66 -20.15
N ARG A 181 -18.66 24.18 -20.60
CA ARG A 181 -17.90 23.14 -19.90
C ARG A 181 -17.47 23.60 -18.51
N ARG A 182 -16.95 24.83 -18.39
CA ARG A 182 -16.53 25.40 -17.10
C ARG A 182 -17.71 25.55 -16.15
N TRP A 183 -18.85 26.05 -16.64
CA TRP A 183 -20.06 26.15 -15.84
C TRP A 183 -20.52 24.79 -15.30
N GLN A 184 -20.57 23.77 -16.15
CA GLN A 184 -20.93 22.40 -15.73
C GLN A 184 -19.95 21.81 -14.72
N GLN A 185 -18.64 22.01 -14.92
CA GLN A 185 -17.60 21.56 -14.00
C GLN A 185 -17.73 22.21 -12.62
N GLU A 186 -17.84 23.54 -12.56
CA GLU A 186 -17.99 24.28 -11.31
C GLU A 186 -19.31 23.96 -10.60
N ARG A 187 -20.40 23.74 -11.37
CA ARG A 187 -21.68 23.28 -10.81
C ARG A 187 -21.56 21.89 -10.18
N GLY A 188 -20.95 20.95 -10.90
CA GLY A 188 -20.70 19.60 -10.37
C GLY A 188 -19.77 19.61 -9.16
N LYS A 189 -18.77 20.51 -9.16
CA LYS A 189 -17.87 20.73 -8.03
C LYS A 189 -18.63 21.24 -6.80
N ARG A 190 -19.48 22.25 -6.95
CA ARG A 190 -20.36 22.75 -5.89
C ARG A 190 -21.19 21.64 -5.26
N ASP A 191 -21.84 20.84 -6.09
CA ASP A 191 -22.74 19.79 -5.58
C ASP A 191 -21.97 18.74 -4.76
N ARG A 192 -20.77 18.35 -5.21
CA ARG A 192 -19.86 17.47 -4.45
C ARG A 192 -19.44 18.09 -3.13
N LEU A 193 -19.08 19.37 -3.13
CA LEU A 193 -18.61 20.08 -1.94
C LEU A 193 -19.70 20.22 -0.88
N ILE A 194 -20.94 20.52 -1.29
CA ILE A 194 -22.10 20.57 -0.39
C ILE A 194 -22.30 19.20 0.27
N VAL A 195 -22.20 18.11 -0.49
CA VAL A 195 -22.31 16.75 0.04
C VAL A 195 -21.19 16.46 1.05
N THR A 196 -19.95 16.79 0.72
CA THR A 196 -18.80 16.60 1.62
C THR A 196 -18.99 17.35 2.95
N VAL A 197 -19.29 18.65 2.91
CA VAL A 197 -19.45 19.45 4.14
C VAL A 197 -20.65 18.96 4.97
N LYS A 198 -21.76 18.55 4.33
CA LYS A 198 -22.90 17.95 5.03
C LYS A 198 -22.55 16.63 5.69
N ALA A 199 -21.74 15.78 5.05
CA ALA A 199 -21.30 14.52 5.65
C ALA A 199 -20.49 14.78 6.94
N TYR A 200 -19.55 15.72 6.92
CA TYR A 200 -18.80 16.10 8.12
C TYR A 200 -19.69 16.75 9.19
N ALA A 201 -20.70 17.52 8.81
CA ALA A 201 -21.67 18.06 9.77
C ALA A 201 -22.47 16.94 10.44
N ALA A 202 -22.88 15.92 9.69
CA ALA A 202 -23.60 14.75 10.24
C ALA A 202 -22.72 13.90 11.16
N ILE A 203 -21.42 13.76 10.85
CA ILE A 203 -20.45 13.10 11.74
C ILE A 203 -20.36 13.87 13.07
N ALA A 204 -20.14 15.19 13.02
CA ALA A 204 -20.08 16.02 14.22
C ALA A 204 -21.38 15.98 15.03
N GLU A 205 -22.54 15.93 14.38
CA GLU A 205 -23.84 15.76 15.04
C GLU A 205 -23.98 14.40 15.72
N ALA A 206 -23.54 13.32 15.07
CA ALA A 206 -23.50 11.98 15.66
C ALA A 206 -22.56 11.89 16.88
N GLU A 207 -21.51 12.72 16.91
CA GLU A 207 -20.58 12.88 18.02
C GLU A 207 -21.07 13.87 19.10
N LEU A 208 -22.32 14.38 18.97
CA LEU A 208 -22.94 15.35 19.86
C LEU A 208 -22.27 16.75 19.87
N GLU A 209 -21.43 17.04 18.88
CA GLU A 209 -20.77 18.32 18.68
C GLU A 209 -21.61 19.28 17.84
N TYR A 210 -22.83 19.59 18.31
CA TYR A 210 -23.81 20.39 17.55
C TYR A 210 -23.30 21.77 17.12
N GLY A 211 -22.45 22.41 17.94
CA GLY A 211 -21.82 23.68 17.60
C GLY A 211 -20.88 23.56 16.39
N LEU A 212 -20.11 22.47 16.31
CA LEU A 212 -19.21 22.19 15.20
C LEU A 212 -20.00 21.84 13.93
N ALA A 213 -21.04 21.01 14.05
CA ALA A 213 -21.95 20.67 12.96
C ALA A 213 -22.58 21.93 12.33
N LEU A 214 -23.08 22.85 13.16
CA LEU A 214 -23.64 24.13 12.70
C LEU A 214 -22.58 25.01 12.01
N ALA A 215 -21.35 25.06 12.54
CA ALA A 215 -20.27 25.80 11.93
C ALA A 215 -19.90 25.25 10.53
N HIS A 216 -19.96 23.93 10.34
CA HIS A 216 -19.78 23.30 9.03
C HIS A 216 -20.88 23.72 8.05
N LEU A 217 -22.16 23.63 8.43
CA LEU A 217 -23.27 24.00 7.55
C LEU A 217 -23.26 25.48 7.15
N ARG A 218 -22.86 26.37 8.06
CA ARG A 218 -22.73 27.82 7.74
C ARG A 218 -21.65 28.13 6.71
N SER A 219 -20.64 27.27 6.57
CA SER A 219 -19.55 27.50 5.61
C SER A 219 -19.94 27.29 4.14
N ILE A 220 -21.13 26.73 3.89
CA ILE A 220 -21.67 26.45 2.54
C ILE A 220 -22.96 27.22 2.25
N GLN A 221 -23.35 28.16 3.11
CA GLN A 221 -24.47 29.09 2.93
C GLN A 221 -23.98 30.38 2.27
#